data_AF-A0A3D5EDK9-F1
#
_entry.id   AF-A0A3D5EDK9-F1
#
_cell.length_a   1.000
_cell.length_b   1.000
_cell.length_c   1.000
_cell.angle_alpha   90.00
_cell.angle_beta   90.00
_cell.angle_gamma   90.00
#
_symmetry.space_group_name_H-M   'P 1'
#
loop_
_entity.id
_entity.type
_entity.pdbx_description
1 polymer ?
#
loop_
_entity_poly.entity_id
_entity_poly.type
_entity_poly.pdbx_seq_one_letter_code
_entity_poly.pdbx_strand_id
1 'polypeptide(L)'
;MTTLNFSTEQQQFIDSVDAYASQFSETDHGEAQMLQHCYEQMMPFKSVIDSCSKQQLDYICHQYDGFYRFAKLMEKLASGISDGTISV
;
A
#
# COMPACT_ATOMS: atom_id res chain seq x y z
N MET A 1 8.49 -11.96 22.94
CA MET A 1 8.61 -11.15 21.71
C MET A 1 8.28 -12.07 20.56
N THR A 2 7.11 -11.91 19.96
CA THR A 2 6.73 -12.71 18.78
C THR A 2 7.58 -12.19 17.63
N THR A 3 8.51 -13.00 17.12
CA THR A 3 9.30 -12.66 15.95
C THR A 3 8.35 -12.66 14.75
N LEU A 4 8.02 -11.47 14.25
CA LEU A 4 7.27 -11.30 13.01
C LEU A 4 8.18 -11.70 11.86
N ASN A 5 7.90 -12.86 11.24
CA ASN A 5 8.63 -13.36 10.09
C ASN A 5 7.86 -13.02 8.81
N PHE A 6 8.52 -12.42 7.84
CA PHE A 6 7.99 -12.19 6.50
C PHE A 6 8.62 -13.19 5.54
N SER A 7 7.87 -13.62 4.52
CA SER A 7 8.51 -14.32 3.39
C SER A 7 9.38 -13.34 2.61
N THR A 8 10.33 -13.87 1.84
CA THR A 8 11.17 -13.04 0.96
C THR A 8 10.34 -12.21 0.00
N GLU A 9 9.26 -12.79 -0.55
CA GLU A 9 8.35 -12.11 -1.48
C GLU A 9 7.58 -10.97 -0.78
N GLN A 10 7.09 -11.20 0.44
CA GLN A 10 6.43 -10.16 1.23
C GLN A 10 7.39 -9.00 1.52
N GLN A 11 8.60 -9.31 1.99
CA GLN A 11 9.58 -8.29 2.32
C GLN A 11 9.98 -7.46 1.10
N GLN A 12 10.29 -8.11 -0.03
CA GLN A 12 10.64 -7.41 -1.28
C GLN A 12 9.52 -6.50 -1.77
N PHE A 13 8.27 -6.94 -1.65
CA PHE A 13 7.13 -6.13 -2.05
C PHE A 13 6.95 -4.92 -1.12
N ILE A 14 7.01 -5.12 0.20
CA ILE A 14 6.90 -4.06 1.21
C ILE A 14 7.97 -3.00 0.96
N ASP A 15 9.23 -3.42 0.81
CA ASP A 15 10.36 -2.52 0.57
C ASP A 15 10.21 -1.75 -0.75
N SER A 16 9.74 -2.41 -1.81
CA SER A 16 9.51 -1.78 -3.11
C SER A 16 8.40 -0.73 -3.05
N VAL A 17 7.27 -1.03 -2.40
CA VAL A 17 6.15 -0.10 -2.28
C VAL A 17 6.51 1.07 -1.38
N ASP A 18 7.19 0.81 -0.26
CA ASP A 18 7.64 1.86 0.66
C ASP A 18 8.64 2.81 -0.01
N ALA A 19 9.64 2.26 -0.71
CA ALA A 19 10.61 3.03 -1.46
C ALA A 19 9.95 3.84 -2.58
N TYR A 20 8.99 3.25 -3.30
CA TYR A 20 8.23 3.94 -4.34
C TYR A 20 7.42 5.11 -3.76
N ALA A 21 6.63 4.86 -2.71
CA ALA A 21 5.81 5.88 -2.07
C ALA A 21 6.63 7.02 -1.46
N SER A 22 7.81 6.70 -0.94
CA SER A 22 8.74 7.67 -0.37
C SER A 22 9.37 8.62 -1.40
N GLN A 23 9.29 8.31 -2.70
CA GLN A 23 9.74 9.21 -3.77
C GLN A 23 8.82 10.41 -3.96
N PHE A 24 7.58 10.34 -3.46
CA PHE A 24 6.58 11.37 -3.67
C PHE A 24 6.35 12.21 -2.42
N SER A 25 6.36 13.53 -2.60
CA SER A 25 6.03 14.48 -1.54
C SER A 25 4.60 14.29 -1.04
N GLU A 26 4.39 14.55 0.26
CA GLU A 26 3.07 14.55 0.93
C GLU A 26 2.23 15.76 0.52
N THR A 27 1.89 15.80 -0.77
CA THR A 27 1.16 16.88 -1.43
C THR A 27 0.15 16.27 -2.38
N ASP A 28 -0.95 16.97 -2.68
CA ASP A 28 -1.98 16.48 -3.61
C ASP A 28 -1.38 16.07 -4.97
N HIS A 29 -0.36 16.79 -5.44
CA HIS A 29 0.35 16.44 -6.67
C HIS A 29 1.12 15.12 -6.56
N GLY A 30 1.84 14.91 -5.47
CA GLY A 30 2.55 13.65 -5.20
C GLY A 30 1.60 12.46 -5.00
N GLU A 31 0.49 12.66 -4.29
CA GLU A 31 -0.56 11.64 -4.16
C GLU A 31 -1.18 11.27 -5.52
N ALA A 32 -1.44 12.26 -6.38
CA ALA A 32 -1.95 12.03 -7.73
C ALA A 32 -0.99 11.20 -8.60
N GLN A 33 0.32 11.41 -8.47
CA GLN A 33 1.32 10.62 -9.18
C GLN A 33 1.38 9.17 -8.68
N MET A 34 1.22 8.96 -7.37
CA MET A 34 1.13 7.61 -6.79
C MET A 34 -0.12 6.85 -7.26
N LEU A 35 -1.26 7.54 -7.46
CA LEU A 35 -2.54 6.91 -7.82
C LEU A 35 -2.51 6.11 -9.13
N GLN A 36 -1.75 6.58 -10.13
CA GLN A 36 -1.63 5.86 -11.40
C GLN A 36 -0.98 4.48 -11.19
N HIS A 37 0.06 4.43 -10.36
CA HIS A 37 0.75 3.18 -10.04
C HIS A 37 -0.06 2.30 -9.09
N CYS A 38 -0.85 2.90 -8.19
CA CYS A 38 -1.81 2.17 -7.36
C CYS A 38 -2.74 1.29 -8.21
N TYR A 39 -3.28 1.82 -9.31
CA TYR A 39 -4.18 1.07 -10.21
C TYR A 39 -3.49 -0.17 -10.82
N GLU A 40 -2.28 -0.01 -11.34
CA GLU A 40 -1.50 -1.10 -11.94
C GLU A 40 -1.06 -2.14 -10.90
N GLN A 41 -0.77 -1.69 -9.68
CA GLN A 41 -0.32 -2.54 -8.57
C GLN A 41 -1.46 -3.08 -7.71
N MET A 42 -2.74 -2.84 -8.04
CA MET A 42 -3.87 -3.27 -7.19
C MET A 42 -3.88 -4.77 -6.92
N MET A 43 -3.68 -5.57 -7.96
CA MET A 43 -3.72 -7.03 -7.86
C MET A 43 -2.51 -7.60 -7.09
N PRO A 44 -1.25 -7.23 -7.41
CA PRO A 44 -0.08 -7.60 -6.59
C PRO A 44 -0.21 -7.17 -5.13
N PHE A 45 -0.64 -5.93 -4.89
CA PHE A 45 -0.82 -5.39 -3.55
C PHE A 45 -1.86 -6.19 -2.76
N LYS A 46 -3.02 -6.46 -3.36
CA LYS A 46 -4.04 -7.29 -2.72
C LYS A 46 -3.53 -8.68 -2.38
N SER A 47 -2.81 -9.33 -3.28
CA SER A 47 -2.26 -10.67 -3.04
C SER A 47 -1.30 -10.68 -1.85
N VAL A 48 -0.45 -9.66 -1.71
CA VAL A 48 0.49 -9.56 -0.59
C VAL A 48 -0.24 -9.26 0.72
N ILE A 49 -1.19 -8.33 0.72
CA ILE A 49 -2.01 -8.02 1.90
C ILE A 49 -2.81 -9.24 2.36
N ASP A 50 -3.44 -9.97 1.44
CA ASP A 50 -4.21 -11.19 1.75
C ASP A 50 -3.31 -12.30 2.34
N SER A 51 -2.01 -12.28 2.05
CA SER A 51 -1.02 -13.21 2.60
C SER A 51 -0.46 -12.80 3.97
N CYS A 52 -0.67 -11.54 4.39
CA CYS A 52 -0.21 -11.04 5.66
C CYS A 52 -1.28 -11.27 6.75
N SER A 53 -0.83 -11.74 7.91
CA SER A 53 -1.64 -11.71 9.12
C SER A 53 -1.91 -10.28 9.58
N LYS A 54 -2.98 -10.08 10.36
CA LYS A 54 -3.29 -8.77 10.94
C LYS A 54 -2.12 -8.17 11.72
N GLN A 55 -1.39 -8.97 12.49
CA GLN A 55 -0.22 -8.49 13.25
C GLN A 55 0.93 -8.05 12.34
N GLN A 56 1.12 -8.73 11.20
CA GLN A 56 2.08 -8.33 10.18
C GLN A 56 1.68 -7.01 9.53
N LEU A 57 0.41 -6.87 9.14
CA LEU A 57 -0.11 -5.62 8.57
C LEU A 57 0.01 -4.45 9.53
N ASP A 58 -0.38 -4.64 10.81
CA ASP A 58 -0.26 -3.61 11.84
C ASP A 58 1.20 -3.17 11.99
N TYR A 59 2.16 -4.12 11.97
CA TYR A 59 3.58 -3.81 12.02
C TYR A 59 4.07 -3.05 10.78
N ILE A 60 3.71 -3.51 9.58
CA ILE A 60 4.12 -2.86 8.32
C ILE A 60 3.63 -1.40 8.31
N CYS A 61 2.36 -1.19 8.63
CA CYS A 61 1.76 0.15 8.65
C CYS A 61 2.38 1.10 9.68
N HIS A 62 3.01 0.58 10.75
CA HIS A 62 3.72 1.41 11.71
C HIS A 62 5.18 1.67 11.33
N GLN A 63 5.81 0.75 10.61
CA GLN A 63 7.25 0.78 10.39
C GLN A 63 7.65 1.29 9.00
N TYR A 64 6.72 1.27 8.04
CA TYR A 64 6.91 1.67 6.66
C TYR A 64 5.89 2.75 6.31
N ASP A 65 6.25 4.01 6.56
CA ASP A 65 5.37 5.17 6.36
C ASP A 65 4.93 5.31 4.89
N GLY A 66 5.83 5.02 3.94
CA GLY A 66 5.51 5.02 2.52
C GLY A 66 4.48 3.94 2.17
N PHE A 67 4.66 2.74 2.72
CA PHE A 67 3.69 1.66 2.55
C PHE A 67 2.32 2.04 3.12
N TYR A 68 2.28 2.62 4.32
CA TYR A 68 1.04 3.07 4.92
C TYR A 68 0.32 4.12 4.07
N ARG A 69 1.06 5.13 3.57
CA ARG A 69 0.52 6.15 2.65
C ARG A 69 -0.05 5.52 1.38
N PHE A 70 0.67 4.57 0.78
CA PHE A 70 0.20 3.83 -0.40
C PHE A 70 -1.09 3.05 -0.11
N ALA A 71 -1.15 2.34 1.02
CA ALA A 71 -2.34 1.59 1.44
C ALA A 71 -3.56 2.50 1.64
N LYS A 72 -3.37 3.70 2.22
CA LYS A 72 -4.44 4.69 2.37
C LYS A 72 -4.94 5.26 1.05
N LEU A 73 -4.06 5.45 0.07
CA LEU A 73 -4.47 5.86 -1.28
C LEU A 73 -5.27 4.76 -1.99
N MET A 74 -4.85 3.51 -1.86
CA MET A 74 -5.57 2.35 -2.35
C MET A 74 -6.97 2.21 -1.74
N GLU A 75 -7.09 2.44 -0.42
CA GLU A 75 -8.38 2.47 0.28
C GLU A 75 -9.28 3.59 -0.25
N LYS A 76 -8.77 4.82 -0.38
CA LYS A 76 -9.52 5.96 -0.96
C LYS A 76 -10.03 5.63 -2.37
N LEU A 77 -9.20 5.01 -3.21
CA LEU A 77 -9.57 4.59 -4.56
C LEU A 77 -10.70 3.55 -4.52
N ALA A 78 -10.55 2.49 -3.73
CA ALA A 78 -11.55 1.44 -3.61
C ALA A 78 -12.88 1.97 -3.05
N SER A 79 -12.84 2.87 -2.06
CA SER A 79 -14.02 3.53 -1.52
C SER A 79 -14.71 4.39 -2.57
N GLY A 80 -13.96 5.22 -3.30
CA GLY A 80 -14.51 6.06 -4.38
C GLY A 80 -15.14 5.25 -5.52
N ILE A 81 -14.60 4.08 -5.84
CA ILE A 81 -15.22 3.16 -6.80
C ILE A 81 -16.52 2.57 -6.21
N SER A 82 -16.46 2.13 -4.95
CA SER A 82 -17.61 1.50 -4.28
C SER A 82 -18.77 2.44 -4.01
N ASP A 83 -18.52 3.73 -3.77
CA ASP A 83 -19.55 4.75 -3.50
C ASP A 83 -20.04 5.47 -4.77
N GLY A 84 -19.39 5.21 -5.92
CA GLY A 84 -19.74 5.78 -7.22
C GLY A 84 -19.12 7.16 -7.50
N THR A 85 -18.29 7.69 -6.61
CA THR A 85 -17.56 8.96 -6.82
C THR A 85 -16.52 8.83 -7.94
N ILE A 86 -15.87 7.68 -8.05
CA ILE A 86 -14.91 7.34 -9.11
C ILE A 86 -15.57 6.35 -10.05
N SER A 87 -15.73 6.75 -11.31
CA SER A 87 -16.16 5.86 -12.39
C SER A 87 -14.95 5.20 -13.03
N VAL A 88 -14.94 3.87 -13.10
CA VAL A 88 -13.88 3.04 -13.72
C VAL A 88 -14.42 2.21 -14.87
#